data_AF-B0RDN3-F1
#
_entry.id   AF-B0RDN3-F1
#
_cell.length_a   1.000
_cell.length_b   1.000
_cell.length_c   1.000
_cell.angle_alpha   90.00
_cell.angle_beta   90.00
_cell.angle_gamma   90.00
#
_symmetry.space_group_name_H-M   'P 1'
#
loop_
_entity.id
_entity.type
_entity.pdbx_description
1 polymer ?
#
loop_
_entity_poly.entity_id
_entity_poly.type
_entity_poly.pdbx_seq_one_letter_code
_entity_poly.pdbx_strand_id
1 'polypeptide(L)'
;MTSLAGHTAAADTAPVSDPAIDAVPASAADAPACGETIAVRGPAIDAETRCIHYGSPLDVVALRAPCCDAWYPCHLCHAAVADHPLAVIPRTEHHLPAALCGVCRATMSVPEYLAADSCPNCGAEFNPGCAAHAHLYFAP
;
A
#
# COMPACT_ATOMS: atom_id res chain seq x y z
N MET A 1 35.40 -62.92 51.97
CA MET A 1 36.87 -62.87 52.10
C MET A 1 37.42 -62.45 50.75
N THR A 2 38.45 -61.61 50.75
CA THR A 2 39.26 -61.13 49.61
C THR A 2 38.51 -60.26 48.60
N SER A 3 38.77 -58.94 48.61
CA SER A 3 39.81 -58.26 47.80
C SER A 3 39.23 -57.89 46.41
N LEU A 4 39.46 -56.74 45.80
CA LEU A 4 40.62 -55.86 45.83
C LEU A 4 40.20 -54.39 45.72
N ALA A 5 41.06 -53.55 46.31
CA ALA A 5 41.18 -52.12 46.07
C ALA A 5 41.98 -51.81 44.79
N GLY A 6 41.83 -50.56 44.33
CA GLY A 6 42.77 -49.86 43.44
C GLY A 6 42.41 -49.97 41.95
N HIS A 7 42.56 -48.94 41.11
CA HIS A 7 43.66 -47.97 41.08
C HIS A 7 43.28 -46.69 40.31
N THR A 8 44.06 -45.65 40.60
CA THR A 8 44.16 -44.30 40.04
C THR A 8 44.30 -44.19 38.52
N ALA A 9 43.81 -43.09 37.91
CA ALA A 9 44.62 -41.96 37.40
C ALA A 9 44.01 -41.22 36.18
N ALA A 10 43.91 -39.91 36.34
CA ALA A 10 44.34 -38.85 35.43
C ALA A 10 43.57 -38.47 34.13
N ALA A 11 43.45 -37.14 34.02
CA ALA A 11 43.42 -36.29 32.83
C ALA A 11 42.08 -36.14 32.10
N ASP A 12 41.24 -35.25 32.64
CA ASP A 12 40.05 -34.72 31.98
C ASP A 12 40.44 -33.50 31.12
N THR A 13 40.21 -33.61 29.81
CA THR A 13 40.45 -32.58 28.79
C THR A 13 39.10 -32.19 28.22
N ALA A 14 38.62 -30.99 28.59
CA ALA A 14 37.53 -30.29 27.92
C ALA A 14 37.96 -29.85 26.49
N PRO A 15 37.06 -29.40 25.60
CA PRO A 15 35.64 -29.14 25.78
C PRO A 15 34.76 -29.78 24.68
N VAL A 16 33.54 -30.19 25.04
CA VAL A 16 32.50 -30.49 24.04
C VAL A 16 31.29 -29.62 24.31
N SER A 17 30.90 -28.94 23.23
CA SER A 17 29.89 -27.91 23.10
C SER A 17 28.52 -28.28 23.69
N ASP A 18 27.85 -27.29 24.25
CA ASP A 18 26.43 -27.36 24.62
C ASP A 18 25.55 -27.70 23.41
N PRO A 19 24.55 -28.56 23.61
CA PRO A 19 23.22 -28.19 23.15
C PRO A 19 22.13 -28.67 24.11
N ALA A 20 21.24 -27.75 24.48
CA ALA A 20 19.78 -27.94 24.47
C ALA A 20 19.14 -26.89 25.38
N ILE A 21 18.66 -25.80 24.78
CA ILE A 21 17.42 -25.19 25.27
C ILE A 21 16.37 -25.41 24.20
N ASP A 22 15.30 -26.08 24.61
CA ASP A 22 14.15 -26.39 23.79
C ASP A 22 13.43 -25.12 23.31
N ALA A 23 13.08 -25.17 22.02
CA ALA A 23 11.95 -24.60 21.32
C ALA A 23 11.11 -23.49 21.99
N VAL A 24 10.99 -22.36 21.29
CA VAL A 24 9.72 -21.95 20.65
C VAL A 24 10.06 -21.24 19.33
N PRO A 25 9.50 -21.63 18.18
CA PRO A 25 9.61 -20.81 16.97
C PRO A 25 8.78 -19.55 17.16
N ALA A 26 9.45 -18.40 17.23
CA ALA A 26 8.79 -17.13 16.95
C ALA A 26 8.36 -17.19 15.48
N SER A 27 7.06 -17.35 15.30
CA SER A 27 6.35 -17.29 14.03
C SER A 27 6.94 -16.20 13.16
N ALA A 28 7.13 -16.55 11.89
CA ALA A 28 7.50 -15.65 10.81
C ALA A 28 6.82 -14.29 11.01
N ALA A 29 7.62 -13.24 11.07
CA ALA A 29 7.16 -11.92 10.70
C ALA A 29 6.63 -12.06 9.27
N ASP A 30 5.30 -12.06 9.15
CA ASP A 30 4.61 -12.33 7.90
C ASP A 30 5.13 -11.38 6.82
N ALA A 31 5.74 -12.00 5.81
CA ALA A 31 6.11 -11.36 4.56
C ALA A 31 4.87 -10.65 3.97
N PRO A 32 5.05 -9.52 3.25
CA PRO A 32 3.93 -8.81 2.65
C PRO A 32 3.19 -9.76 1.70
N ALA A 33 1.87 -9.85 1.88
CA ALA A 33 1.00 -10.68 1.08
C ALA A 33 1.16 -10.36 -0.42
N CYS A 34 1.07 -11.40 -1.25
CA CYS A 34 1.12 -11.28 -2.70
C CYS A 34 0.04 -10.31 -3.22
N GLY A 35 0.44 -9.10 -3.62
CA GLY A 35 -0.28 -8.22 -4.54
C GLY A 35 -1.62 -7.68 -4.06
N GLU A 36 -1.63 -6.90 -2.97
CA GLU A 36 -2.80 -6.09 -2.58
C GLU A 36 -3.19 -5.14 -3.72
N THR A 37 -4.32 -5.40 -4.38
CA THR A 37 -4.83 -4.53 -5.44
C THR A 37 -5.54 -3.37 -4.77
N ILE A 38 -5.10 -2.12 -5.02
CA ILE A 38 -5.72 -0.92 -4.42
C ILE A 38 -7.23 -0.94 -4.69
N ALA A 39 -8.07 -0.93 -3.66
CA ALA A 39 -9.52 -0.94 -3.84
C ALA A 39 -10.05 0.47 -4.17
N VAL A 40 -10.90 0.57 -5.22
CA VAL A 40 -11.57 1.82 -5.62
C VAL A 40 -13.05 1.71 -5.26
N ARG A 41 -13.56 2.73 -4.55
CA ARG A 41 -14.92 2.77 -4.01
C ARG A 41 -15.82 3.71 -4.80
N GLY A 42 -17.13 3.56 -4.60
CA GLY A 42 -18.15 4.36 -5.27
C GLY A 42 -18.74 3.68 -6.52
N PRO A 43 -19.71 4.33 -7.19
CA PRO A 43 -20.41 3.79 -8.35
C PRO A 43 -19.54 3.83 -9.63
N ALA A 44 -18.50 3.00 -9.67
CA ALA A 44 -17.71 2.77 -10.87
C ALA A 44 -18.49 1.98 -11.93
N ILE A 45 -18.24 2.25 -13.21
CA ILE A 45 -18.90 1.58 -14.35
C ILE A 45 -17.99 0.55 -15.03
N ASP A 46 -16.69 0.58 -14.73
CA ASP A 46 -15.70 -0.37 -15.23
C ASP A 46 -14.51 -0.50 -14.25
N ALA A 47 -13.53 -1.34 -14.62
CA ALA A 47 -12.29 -1.55 -13.86
C ALA A 47 -11.28 -0.40 -14.00
N GLU A 48 -11.45 0.47 -15.00
CA GLU A 48 -10.56 1.59 -15.31
C GLU A 48 -10.94 2.86 -14.55
N THR A 49 -11.74 2.73 -13.48
CA THR A 49 -12.15 3.79 -12.56
C THR A 49 -13.13 4.81 -13.13
N ARG A 50 -13.68 4.61 -14.32
CA ARG A 50 -14.78 5.45 -14.81
C ARG A 50 -15.99 5.30 -13.91
N CYS A 51 -16.81 6.34 -13.78
CA CYS A 51 -17.96 6.33 -12.89
C CYS A 51 -19.22 6.89 -13.54
N ILE A 52 -20.36 6.75 -12.86
CA ILE A 52 -21.65 7.27 -13.34
C ILE A 52 -21.68 8.80 -13.49
N HIS A 53 -20.75 9.53 -12.86
CA HIS A 53 -20.66 10.99 -12.95
C HIS A 53 -19.76 11.44 -14.10
N TYR A 54 -18.65 10.75 -14.30
CA TYR A 54 -17.63 11.02 -15.32
C TYR A 54 -17.20 9.69 -15.93
N GLY A 55 -17.56 9.48 -17.21
CA GLY A 55 -17.42 8.19 -17.90
C GLY A 55 -16.86 8.30 -19.31
N SER A 56 -16.19 9.41 -19.64
CA SER A 56 -15.45 9.53 -20.90
C SER A 56 -14.26 8.55 -20.90
N PRO A 57 -13.71 8.23 -22.09
CA PRO A 57 -12.50 7.40 -22.19
C PRO A 57 -11.31 7.93 -21.39
N LEU A 58 -11.27 9.24 -21.10
CA LEU A 58 -10.20 9.94 -20.37
C LEU A 58 -10.40 9.97 -18.84
N ASP A 59 -11.58 9.57 -18.33
CA ASP A 59 -11.92 9.58 -16.90
C ASP A 59 -11.35 8.34 -16.19
N VAL A 60 -10.05 8.09 -16.38
CA VAL A 60 -9.34 6.88 -15.93
C VAL A 60 -8.43 7.13 -14.74
N VAL A 61 -8.80 8.06 -13.86
CA VAL A 61 -8.04 8.39 -12.65
C VAL A 61 -8.95 8.26 -11.44
N ALA A 62 -8.47 7.56 -10.41
CA ALA A 62 -9.02 7.64 -9.06
C ALA A 62 -8.09 8.46 -8.16
N LEU A 63 -8.65 9.18 -7.20
CA LEU A 63 -7.93 10.04 -6.27
C LEU A 63 -8.07 9.51 -4.84
N ARG A 64 -6.98 9.62 -4.06
CA ARG A 64 -6.94 9.25 -2.65
C ARG A 64 -7.70 10.29 -1.81
N ALA A 65 -8.57 9.83 -0.94
CA ALA A 65 -9.24 10.64 0.07
C ALA A 65 -8.51 10.47 1.42
N PRO A 66 -7.82 11.50 1.94
CA PRO A 66 -7.05 11.38 3.18
C PRO A 66 -7.93 11.23 4.43
N CYS A 67 -9.21 11.60 4.35
CA CYS A 67 -10.18 11.46 5.45
C CYS A 67 -10.52 10.01 5.80
N CYS A 68 -10.39 9.07 4.86
CA CYS A 68 -10.74 7.66 5.07
C CYS A 68 -9.76 6.66 4.43
N ASP A 69 -8.61 7.15 3.95
CA ASP A 69 -7.56 6.38 3.29
C ASP A 69 -8.09 5.44 2.19
N ALA A 70 -9.01 5.94 1.38
CA ALA A 70 -9.65 5.19 0.31
C ALA A 70 -9.59 5.94 -1.02
N TRP A 71 -9.75 5.19 -2.12
CA TRP A 71 -9.64 5.71 -3.48
C TRP A 71 -11.00 5.80 -4.14
N TYR A 72 -11.25 6.90 -4.83
CA TYR A 72 -12.53 7.16 -5.49
C TYR A 72 -12.32 7.72 -6.89
N PRO A 73 -13.15 7.36 -7.89
CA PRO A 73 -13.13 7.96 -9.23
C PRO A 73 -13.26 9.48 -9.21
N CYS A 74 -14.10 10.00 -8.30
CA CYS A 74 -14.32 11.43 -8.16
C CYS A 74 -14.94 11.79 -6.81
N HIS A 75 -15.00 13.10 -6.52
CA HIS A 75 -15.55 13.66 -5.29
C HIS A 75 -17.04 13.35 -5.12
N LEU A 76 -17.81 13.25 -6.22
CA LEU A 76 -19.22 12.84 -6.18
C LEU A 76 -19.37 11.36 -5.81
N CYS A 77 -18.45 10.50 -6.26
CA CYS A 77 -18.42 9.10 -5.85
C CYS A 77 -18.13 8.97 -4.35
N HIS A 78 -17.22 9.78 -3.81
CA HIS A 78 -17.00 9.87 -2.36
C HIS A 78 -18.28 10.31 -1.64
N ALA A 79 -18.87 11.45 -2.05
CA ALA A 79 -20.09 11.99 -1.43
C ALA A 79 -21.29 11.02 -1.47
N ALA A 80 -21.33 10.11 -2.45
CA ALA A 80 -22.40 9.13 -2.58
C ALA A 80 -22.29 7.95 -1.58
N VAL A 81 -21.10 7.64 -1.08
CA VAL A 81 -20.86 6.41 -0.28
C VAL A 81 -20.18 6.66 1.06
N ALA A 82 -19.54 7.81 1.26
CA ALA A 82 -18.95 8.21 2.53
C ALA A 82 -19.99 8.96 3.39
N ASP A 83 -19.88 8.81 4.70
CA ASP A 83 -20.71 9.47 5.71
C ASP A 83 -20.13 10.81 6.21
N HIS A 84 -19.08 11.29 5.54
CA HIS A 84 -18.35 12.50 5.88
C HIS A 84 -17.96 13.30 4.62
N PRO A 85 -17.67 14.60 4.73
CA PRO A 85 -17.20 15.39 3.60
C PRO A 85 -15.78 14.97 3.18
N LEU A 86 -15.48 15.14 1.89
CA LEU A 86 -14.14 14.91 1.35
C LEU A 86 -13.16 15.93 1.94
N ALA A 87 -12.05 15.45 2.49
CA ALA A 87 -10.93 16.30 2.89
C ALA A 87 -9.91 16.46 1.75
N VAL A 88 -9.23 17.62 1.72
CA VAL A 88 -8.12 17.86 0.80
C VAL A 88 -6.82 17.26 1.36
N ILE A 89 -5.97 16.74 0.48
CA ILE A 89 -4.62 16.28 0.79
C ILE A 89 -3.77 17.51 1.16
N PRO A 90 -3.23 17.57 2.39
CA PRO A 90 -2.42 18.69 2.82
C PRO A 90 -1.09 18.72 2.07
N ARG A 91 -0.48 19.90 1.96
CA ARG A 91 0.80 20.09 1.25
C ARG A 91 1.93 19.20 1.80
N THR A 92 1.90 18.91 3.09
CA THR A 92 2.84 18.00 3.76
C THR A 92 2.76 16.57 3.24
N GLU A 93 1.65 16.16 2.63
CA GLU A 93 1.41 14.82 2.09
C GLU A 93 1.48 14.76 0.56
N HIS A 94 1.76 15.86 -0.14
CA HIS A 94 1.79 15.89 -1.61
C HIS A 94 2.77 14.89 -2.23
N HIS A 95 3.79 14.48 -1.49
CA HIS A 95 4.79 13.49 -1.91
C HIS A 95 4.30 12.03 -1.81
N LEU A 96 3.16 11.79 -1.15
CA LEU A 96 2.55 10.47 -1.01
C LEU A 96 1.65 10.15 -2.23
N PRO A 97 1.33 8.86 -2.46
CA PRO A 97 0.36 8.47 -3.48
C PRO A 97 -0.96 9.22 -3.34
N ALA A 98 -1.38 9.89 -4.41
CA ALA A 98 -2.56 10.76 -4.44
C ALA A 98 -3.48 10.48 -5.62
N ALA A 99 -2.92 10.04 -6.76
CA ALA A 99 -3.66 9.64 -7.95
C ALA A 99 -3.32 8.21 -8.35
N LEU A 100 -4.29 7.50 -8.92
CA LEU A 100 -4.20 6.11 -9.37
C LEU A 100 -4.67 6.04 -10.82
N CYS A 101 -3.82 5.56 -11.71
CA CYS A 101 -4.23 5.27 -13.08
C CYS A 101 -5.14 4.03 -13.09
N GLY A 102 -6.36 4.18 -13.60
CA GLY A 102 -7.32 3.09 -13.72
C GLY A 102 -6.89 1.99 -14.69
N VAL A 103 -6.11 2.33 -15.73
CA VAL A 103 -5.65 1.39 -16.77
C VAL A 103 -4.55 0.48 -16.26
N CYS A 104 -3.46 1.05 -15.71
CA CYS A 104 -2.28 0.28 -15.30
C CYS A 104 -2.08 0.16 -13.79
N ARG A 105 -2.95 0.78 -12.99
CA ARG A 105 -2.90 0.79 -11.51
C ARG A 105 -1.66 1.45 -10.90
N ALA A 106 -0.82 2.11 -11.70
CA ALA A 106 0.28 2.91 -11.17
C ALA A 106 -0.25 4.10 -10.38
N THR A 107 0.34 4.34 -9.21
CA THR A 107 0.06 5.51 -8.39
C THR A 107 1.03 6.64 -8.70
N MET A 108 0.58 7.88 -8.51
CA MET A 108 1.35 9.10 -8.69
C MET A 108 1.14 9.99 -7.46
N SER A 109 2.17 10.74 -7.11
CA SER A 109 2.08 11.85 -6.15
C SER A 109 1.29 13.03 -6.73
N VAL A 110 0.93 14.01 -5.90
CA VAL A 110 0.23 15.22 -6.35
C VAL A 110 1.01 15.96 -7.45
N PRO A 111 2.32 16.30 -7.29
CA PRO A 111 3.05 17.03 -8.33
C PRO A 111 3.21 16.23 -9.62
N GLU A 112 3.39 14.91 -9.54
CA GLU A 112 3.47 14.06 -10.74
C GLU A 112 2.15 14.05 -11.52
N TYR A 113 1.03 13.90 -10.81
CA TYR A 113 -0.29 13.92 -11.43
C TYR A 113 -0.63 15.28 -12.05
N LEU A 114 -0.37 16.38 -11.34
CA LEU A 114 -0.67 17.72 -11.83
C LEU A 114 0.19 18.17 -13.02
N ALA A 115 1.35 17.54 -13.24
CA ALA A 115 2.24 17.81 -14.37
C ALA A 115 1.98 16.89 -15.58
N ALA A 116 1.09 15.91 -15.46
CA ALA A 116 0.93 14.84 -16.45
C ALA A 116 -0.36 14.98 -17.26
N ASP A 117 -0.23 15.04 -18.59
CA ASP A 117 -1.36 14.91 -19.52
C ASP A 117 -1.75 13.45 -19.80
N SER A 118 -0.87 12.51 -19.43
CA SER A 118 -1.06 11.07 -19.58
C SER A 118 -0.31 10.29 -18.50
N CYS A 119 -0.72 9.05 -18.26
CA CYS A 119 -0.05 8.19 -17.29
C CYS A 119 1.42 7.97 -17.69
N PRO A 120 2.40 8.33 -16.84
CA PRO A 120 3.82 8.16 -17.16
C PRO A 120 4.24 6.68 -17.28
N ASN A 121 3.43 5.77 -16.75
CA ASN A 121 3.71 4.33 -16.80
C ASN A 121 3.15 3.64 -18.05
N CYS A 122 1.94 4.00 -18.51
CA CYS A 122 1.27 3.28 -19.61
C CYS A 122 0.83 4.15 -20.80
N GLY A 123 0.98 5.48 -20.70
CA GLY A 123 0.61 6.43 -21.75
C GLY A 123 -0.90 6.68 -21.89
N ALA A 124 -1.75 6.12 -21.03
CA ALA A 124 -3.18 6.41 -21.04
C ALA A 124 -3.44 7.91 -20.82
N GLU A 125 -4.19 8.54 -21.71
CA GLU A 125 -4.52 9.98 -21.63
C GLU A 125 -5.42 10.28 -20.42
N PHE A 126 -5.18 11.42 -19.78
CA PHE A 126 -5.99 11.90 -18.66
C PHE A 126 -6.93 13.02 -19.11
N ASN A 127 -8.08 13.11 -18.46
CA ASN A 127 -9.03 14.18 -18.72
C ASN A 127 -8.45 15.53 -18.25
N PRO A 128 -8.20 16.51 -19.13
CA PRO A 128 -7.69 17.83 -18.74
C PRO A 128 -8.67 18.60 -17.83
N GLY A 129 -9.97 18.27 -17.88
CA GLY A 129 -10.98 18.79 -16.97
C GLY A 129 -10.79 18.37 -15.52
N CYS A 130 -10.06 17.28 -15.24
CA CYS A 130 -9.77 16.87 -13.87
C CYS A 130 -8.84 17.88 -13.15
N ALA A 131 -7.92 18.53 -13.88
CA ALA A 131 -7.05 19.55 -13.31
C ALA A 131 -7.82 20.78 -12.81
N ALA A 132 -8.94 21.14 -13.45
CA ALA A 132 -9.81 22.22 -12.98
C ALA A 132 -10.41 21.94 -11.58
N HIS A 133 -10.54 20.67 -11.22
CA HIS A 133 -11.05 20.22 -9.92
C HIS A 133 -9.95 19.95 -8.89
N ALA A 134 -8.68 20.24 -9.19
CA ALA A 134 -7.56 19.96 -8.28
C ALA A 134 -7.77 20.52 -6.86
N HIS A 135 -8.37 21.71 -6.75
CA HIS A 135 -8.68 22.36 -5.49
C HIS A 135 -9.68 21.59 -4.60
N LEU A 136 -10.45 20.65 -5.16
CA LEU A 136 -11.33 19.76 -4.38
C LEU A 136 -10.56 18.63 -3.69
N TYR A 137 -9.31 18.35 -4.11
CA TYR A 137 -8.52 17.22 -3.62
C TYR A 137 -7.20 17.64 -3.00
N PHE A 138 -6.60 18.76 -3.40
CA PHE A 138 -5.25 19.14 -2.99
C PHE A 138 -5.24 20.54 -2.39
N ALA A 139 -4.61 20.69 -1.24
CA ALA A 139 -4.27 22.00 -0.71
C ALA A 139 -3.27 22.71 -1.65
N PRO A 140 -3.33 24.06 -1.76
CA PRO A 140 -2.39 24.85 -2.56
C PRO A 140 -0.93 24.79 -2.06
#